data_AF-A0A1I1FZ65-F1
#
_entry.id   AF-A0A1I1FZ65-F1
#
_cell.length_a   1.000
_cell.length_b   1.000
_cell.length_c   1.000
_cell.angle_alpha   90.00
_cell.angle_beta   90.00
_cell.angle_gamma   90.00
#
_symmetry.space_group_name_H-M   'P 1'
#
loop_
_entity.id
_entity.type
_entity.pdbx_description
1 polymer ?
#
loop_
_entity_poly.entity_id
_entity_poly.type
_entity_poly.pdbx_seq_one_letter_code
_entity_poly.pdbx_strand_id
1 'polypeptide(L)'
;MNTEQENQLFKSLGSIESTQEAILKSIVDIKTDIHKSLETVNSRIDKVEMRVKDVETKTDARLEKVETKVTNTRIKLAASGGAGGLLVLLLAELLKTGGI
;
A
#
# COMPACT_ATOMS: atom_id res chain seq x y z
N MET A 1 16.17 -64.73 -5.45
CA MET A 1 14.82 -64.26 -5.09
C MET A 1 13.83 -65.37 -5.41
N ASN A 2 12.76 -65.48 -4.63
CA ASN A 2 11.66 -66.39 -4.94
C ASN A 2 10.50 -65.60 -5.59
N THR A 3 9.58 -66.32 -6.24
CA THR A 3 8.42 -65.75 -6.94
C THR A 3 7.54 -64.89 -6.02
N GLU A 4 7.48 -65.21 -4.73
CA GLU A 4 6.72 -64.43 -3.75
C GLU A 4 7.34 -63.04 -3.51
N GLN A 5 8.68 -62.97 -3.40
CA GLN A 5 9.40 -61.70 -3.30
C GLN A 5 9.22 -60.84 -4.55
N GLU A 6 9.22 -61.44 -5.74
CA GLU A 6 8.96 -60.73 -7.01
C GLU A 6 7.54 -60.15 -7.04
N ASN A 7 6.52 -60.94 -6.66
CA ASN A 7 5.14 -60.48 -6.63
C ASN A 7 4.92 -59.33 -5.62
N GLN A 8 5.58 -59.39 -4.46
CA GLN A 8 5.55 -58.30 -3.48
C GLN A 8 6.21 -57.02 -4.00
N LEU A 9 7.33 -57.14 -4.73
CA LEU A 9 7.97 -56.00 -5.38
C LEU A 9 7.07 -55.37 -6.45
N PHE A 10 6.39 -56.17 -7.28
CA PHE A 10 5.45 -55.64 -8.27
C PHE A 10 4.31 -54.85 -7.62
N LYS A 11 3.74 -55.37 -6.52
CA LYS A 11 2.71 -54.65 -5.75
C LYS A 11 3.26 -53.34 -5.18
N SER A 12 4.45 -53.38 -4.60
CA SER A 12 5.09 -52.19 -4.03
C SER A 12 5.38 -51.13 -5.10
N LEU A 13 5.83 -51.54 -6.29
CA LEU A 13 6.08 -50.62 -7.40
C LEU A 13 4.79 -49.94 -7.85
N GLY A 14 3.70 -50.70 -8.03
CA GLY A 14 2.41 -50.11 -8.39
C GLY A 14 1.88 -49.13 -7.32
N SER A 15 2.06 -49.44 -6.03
CA SER A 15 1.70 -48.51 -4.95
C SER A 15 2.58 -47.24 -4.95
N ILE A 16 3.87 -47.37 -5.26
CA ILE A 16 4.79 -46.23 -5.37
C ILE A 16 4.39 -45.34 -6.55
N GLU A 17 4.12 -45.92 -7.72
CA GLU A 17 3.69 -45.19 -8.91
C GLU A 17 2.41 -44.39 -8.63
N SER A 18 1.39 -45.03 -8.06
CA SER A 18 0.15 -44.37 -7.67
C SER A 18 0.37 -43.24 -6.67
N THR A 19 1.28 -43.43 -5.70
CA THR A 19 1.63 -42.40 -4.73
C THR A 19 2.35 -41.22 -5.39
N GLN A 20 3.25 -41.48 -6.34
CA GLN A 20 3.97 -40.44 -7.08
C GLN A 20 3.03 -39.60 -7.93
N GLU A 21 2.05 -40.22 -8.60
CA GLU A 21 1.02 -39.51 -9.36
C GLU A 21 0.18 -38.59 -8.46
N ALA A 22 -0.22 -39.08 -7.29
CA ALA A 22 -0.98 -38.29 -6.31
C ALA A 22 -0.16 -37.09 -5.76
N ILE A 23 1.13 -37.30 -5.51
CA ILE A 23 2.05 -36.23 -5.09
C ILE A 23 2.20 -35.20 -6.20
N LEU A 24 2.42 -35.62 -7.45
CA LEU A 24 2.56 -34.72 -8.60
C LEU A 24 1.30 -33.86 -8.76
N LYS A 25 0.12 -34.48 -8.69
CA LYS A 25 -1.15 -33.75 -8.74
C LYS A 25 -1.25 -32.72 -7.60
N SER A 26 -0.92 -33.12 -6.38
CA SER A 26 -0.96 -32.23 -5.22
C SER A 26 0.00 -31.05 -5.35
N ILE A 27 1.19 -31.26 -5.91
CA ILE A 27 2.16 -30.19 -6.17
C ILE A 27 1.62 -29.20 -7.21
N VAL A 28 0.98 -29.70 -8.28
CA VAL A 28 0.36 -28.84 -9.30
C VAL A 28 -0.78 -28.00 -8.70
N ASP A 29 -1.61 -28.61 -7.87
CA ASP A 29 -2.72 -27.93 -7.18
C ASP A 29 -2.17 -26.84 -6.24
N ILE A 30 -1.17 -27.18 -5.40
CA ILE A 30 -0.49 -26.22 -4.51
C ILE A 30 0.12 -25.06 -5.29
N LYS A 31 0.82 -25.35 -6.40
CA LYS A 31 1.43 -24.32 -7.25
C LYS A 31 0.38 -23.37 -7.83
N THR A 32 -0.78 -23.89 -8.18
CA THR A 32 -1.89 -23.11 -8.72
C THR A 32 -2.49 -22.20 -7.65
N ASP A 33 -2.72 -22.73 -6.45
CA ASP A 33 -3.30 -21.97 -5.34
C ASP A 33 -2.36 -20.88 -4.83
N ILE A 34 -1.05 -21.16 -4.79
CA ILE A 34 -0.02 -20.15 -4.48
C ILE A 34 -0.05 -19.02 -5.50
N HIS A 35 -0.10 -19.31 -6.81
CA HIS A 35 -0.16 -18.26 -7.83
C HIS A 35 -1.40 -17.38 -7.68
N LYS A 36 -2.59 -17.97 -7.49
CA LYS A 36 -3.83 -17.21 -7.27
C LYS A 36 -3.77 -16.35 -6.01
N SER A 37 -3.18 -16.89 -4.95
CA SER A 37 -3.01 -16.16 -3.69
C SER A 37 -2.07 -14.97 -3.87
N LEU A 38 -0.95 -15.15 -4.57
CA LEU A 38 0.00 -14.07 -4.88
C LEU A 38 -0.64 -13.00 -5.75
N GLU A 39 -1.38 -13.37 -6.79
CA GLU A 39 -2.10 -12.42 -7.63
C GLU A 39 -3.11 -11.59 -6.82
N THR A 40 -3.85 -12.25 -5.93
CA THR A 40 -4.80 -11.58 -5.02
C THR A 40 -4.08 -10.62 -4.06
N VAL A 41 -2.94 -11.03 -3.51
CA VAL A 41 -2.14 -10.18 -2.62
C VAL A 41 -1.60 -8.97 -3.36
N ASN A 42 -1.05 -9.15 -4.56
CA ASN A 42 -0.55 -8.05 -5.38
C ASN A 42 -1.66 -7.04 -5.69
N SER A 43 -2.84 -7.49 -6.11
CA SER A 43 -3.98 -6.60 -6.35
C SER A 43 -4.41 -5.82 -5.10
N ARG A 44 -4.29 -6.42 -3.91
CA ARG A 44 -4.57 -5.74 -2.64
C ARG A 44 -3.50 -4.70 -2.31
N ILE A 45 -2.23 -5.00 -2.59
CA ILE A 45 -1.11 -4.06 -2.41
C ILE A 45 -1.32 -2.84 -3.31
N ASP A 46 -1.58 -3.02 -4.60
CA ASP A 46 -1.83 -1.93 -5.54
C ASP A 46 -2.97 -1.01 -5.07
N LYS A 47 -4.06 -1.59 -4.56
CA LYS A 47 -5.18 -0.82 -3.98
C LYS A 47 -4.80 -0.06 -2.73
N VAL A 48 -3.95 -0.62 -1.87
CA VAL A 48 -3.47 0.06 -0.67
C VAL A 48 -2.55 1.21 -1.06
N GLU A 49 -1.62 1.01 -1.99
CA GLU A 49 -0.73 2.06 -2.49
C GLU A 49 -1.51 3.25 -3.07
N MET A 50 -2.52 2.98 -3.90
CA MET A 50 -3.40 4.04 -4.41
C MET A 50 -4.10 4.81 -3.29
N ARG A 51 -4.61 4.11 -2.28
CA ARG A 51 -5.30 4.75 -1.14
C ARG A 51 -4.36 5.57 -0.28
N VAL A 52 -3.13 5.10 -0.05
CA VAL A 52 -2.10 5.84 0.69
C VAL A 52 -1.78 7.14 -0.05
N LYS A 53 -1.52 7.06 -1.37
CA LYS A 53 -1.23 8.24 -2.18
C LYS A 53 -2.37 9.26 -2.20
N ASP A 54 -3.62 8.80 -2.28
CA ASP A 54 -4.80 9.67 -2.19
C ASP A 54 -4.93 10.35 -0.81
N VAL A 55 -4.63 9.61 0.27
CA VAL A 55 -4.63 10.16 1.64
C VAL A 55 -3.52 11.18 1.82
N GLU A 56 -2.30 10.92 1.34
CA GLU A 56 -1.18 11.87 1.37
C GLU A 56 -1.57 13.17 0.66
N THR A 57 -2.01 13.07 -0.59
CA THR A 57 -2.40 14.24 -1.40
C THR A 57 -3.52 15.05 -0.74
N LYS A 58 -4.54 14.38 -0.20
CA LYS A 58 -5.65 15.06 0.52
C LYS A 58 -5.20 15.68 1.82
N THR A 59 -4.26 15.06 2.52
CA THR A 59 -3.74 15.59 3.78
C THR A 59 -2.92 16.85 3.53
N ASP A 60 -2.04 16.83 2.52
CA ASP A 60 -1.25 18.00 2.12
C ASP A 60 -2.15 19.17 1.73
N ALA A 61 -3.15 18.93 0.88
CA ALA A 61 -4.10 19.98 0.47
C ALA A 61 -4.92 20.53 1.65
N ARG A 62 -5.27 19.69 2.62
CA ARG A 62 -5.96 20.14 3.84
C ARG A 62 -5.04 20.94 4.74
N LEU A 63 -3.76 20.56 4.84
CA LEU A 63 -2.77 21.25 5.64
C LEU A 63 -2.52 22.65 5.07
N GLU A 64 -2.26 22.77 3.76
CA GLU A 64 -2.08 24.06 3.07
C GLU A 64 -3.29 24.99 3.29
N LYS A 65 -4.50 24.45 3.21
CA LYS A 65 -5.74 25.21 3.45
C LYS A 65 -5.86 25.68 4.90
N VAL A 66 -5.44 24.86 5.86
CA VAL A 66 -5.43 25.23 7.29
C VAL A 66 -4.38 26.31 7.53
N GLU A 67 -3.16 26.14 7.03
CA GLU A 67 -2.08 27.13 7.13
C GLU A 67 -2.52 28.49 6.56
N THR A 68 -3.10 28.49 5.36
CA THR A 68 -3.65 29.70 4.74
C THR A 68 -4.71 30.37 5.61
N LYS A 69 -5.65 29.59 6.17
CA LYS A 69 -6.69 30.13 7.06
C LYS A 69 -6.12 30.69 8.35
N VAL A 70 -5.16 30.00 8.97
CA VAL A 70 -4.50 30.45 10.20
C VAL A 70 -3.74 31.74 9.94
N THR A 71 -2.96 31.81 8.85
CA THR A 71 -2.25 33.03 8.43
C THR A 71 -3.21 34.18 8.20
N ASN A 72 -4.28 33.97 7.43
CA ASN A 72 -5.30 35.01 7.19
C ASN A 72 -5.96 35.48 8.49
N THR A 73 -6.22 34.57 9.44
CA THR A 73 -6.82 34.91 10.74
C THR A 73 -5.86 35.75 11.58
N ARG A 74 -4.57 35.38 11.61
CA ARG A 74 -3.52 36.15 12.30
C ARG A 74 -3.38 37.55 11.73
N ILE A 75 -3.37 37.69 10.40
CA ILE A 75 -3.31 38.99 9.71
C ILE A 75 -4.53 39.85 10.08
N LYS A 76 -5.74 39.29 10.00
CA LYS A 76 -6.97 40.02 10.37
C LYS A 76 -6.98 40.47 11.83
N LEU A 77 -6.53 39.60 12.74
CA LEU A 77 -6.43 39.93 14.15
C LEU A 77 -5.43 41.07 14.37
N ALA A 78 -4.23 40.99 13.76
CA ALA A 78 -3.25 42.06 13.84
C ALA A 78 -3.81 43.38 13.30
N ALA A 79 -4.42 43.37 12.12
CA ALA A 79 -5.03 44.55 11.48
C ALA A 79 -6.07 45.25 12.36
N SER A 80 -6.78 44.52 13.23
CA SER A 80 -7.76 45.09 14.16
C SER A 80 -7.13 45.78 15.40
N GLY A 81 -5.82 45.60 15.64
CA GLY A 81 -5.12 46.08 16.85
C GLY A 81 -4.48 47.48 16.75
N GLY A 82 -4.76 48.29 15.73
CA GLY A 82 -4.21 49.65 15.57
C GLY A 82 -2.88 49.70 14.83
N ALA A 83 -1.95 50.60 15.21
CA ALA A 83 -0.72 50.88 14.45
C ALA A 83 0.18 49.65 14.21
N GLY A 84 0.23 48.70 15.15
CA GLY A 84 0.95 47.43 14.97
C GLY A 84 0.33 46.51 13.90
N GLY A 85 -0.97 46.62 13.67
CA GLY A 85 -1.71 45.87 12.66
C GLY A 85 -1.40 46.28 11.22
N LEU A 86 -1.24 47.58 10.99
CA LEU A 86 -0.86 48.14 9.69
C LEU A 86 0.52 47.65 9.24
N LEU A 87 1.49 47.56 10.16
CA LEU A 87 2.82 47.03 9.88
C LEU A 87 2.78 45.54 9.48
N VAL A 88 1.96 44.72 10.16
CA VAL A 88 1.79 43.30 9.81
C VAL A 88 1.14 43.13 8.43
N LEU A 89 0.18 43.99 8.06
CA LEU A 89 -0.42 43.98 6.72
C LEU A 89 0.59 44.31 5.62
N LEU A 90 1.41 45.35 5.83
CA LEU A 90 2.48 45.74 4.90
C LEU A 90 3.51 44.61 4.71
N LEU A 91 3.93 43.97 5.79
CA LEU A 91 4.86 42.84 5.74
C LEU A 91 4.24 41.60 5.07
N ALA A 92 2.95 41.33 5.29
CA ALA A 92 2.27 40.22 4.64
C ALA A 92 2.11 40.43 3.12
N GLU A 93 1.83 41.67 2.69
CA GLU A 93 1.72 42.03 1.26
C GLU A 93 3.09 41.95 0.55
N LEU A 94 4.17 42.37 1.24
CA LEU A 94 5.55 42.24 0.76
C LEU A 94 5.96 40.77 0.58
N LEU A 95 5.70 39.91 1.57
CA LEU A 95 5.98 38.47 1.47
C LEU A 95 5.17 37.79 0.35
N LYS A 96 3.90 38.19 0.16
CA LYS A 96 3.03 37.63 -0.89
C LYS A 96 3.44 38.02 -2.30
N THR A 97 4.05 39.19 -2.47
CA THR A 97 4.55 39.69 -3.76
C THR A 97 5.99 39.23 -4.06
N GLY A 98 6.58 38.40 -3.20
CA GLY A 98 7.97 37.94 -3.34
C GLY A 98 9.00 39.03 -3.05
N GLY A 99 8.58 40.12 -2.40
CA GLY A 99 9.41 41.27 -2.08
C GLY A 99 10.09 41.14 -0.73
N ILE A 100 10.85 40.07 -0.51
CA ILE A 100 12.02 39.94 0.39
C ILE A 100 12.91 38.84 -0.19
#